data_AF-A0A1F3V6T2-F1
#
_entry.id   AF-A0A1F3V6T2-F1
#
_cell.length_a   1.000
_cell.length_b   1.000
_cell.length_c   1.000
_cell.angle_alpha   90.00
_cell.angle_beta   90.00
_cell.angle_gamma   90.00
#
_symmetry.space_group_name_H-M   'P 1'
#
loop_
_entity.id
_entity.type
_entity.pdbx_description
1 polymer ?
#
loop_
_entity_poly.entity_id
_entity_poly.type
_entity_poly.pdbx_seq_one_letter_code
_entity_poly.pdbx_strand_id
1 'polypeptide(L)'
;MNSYFIYHSEKFQGPFSTEEIASLLRQNVVTVQEYLYDLQFRCIFQIGEIEDFKNFLPPAPPAFRPHEDYLVCRNNVIEGPFRKEKISAMLKNKKLLAYDYVTSWGETSWMIINNIPEFKDFLIPAPEEKSLNFYNTMEEGKEINTIVRQDLIKDIQLTPGIIRKNPRTPYSSTAAVIHNDKSYIGQCTTLSISGCFVQTQTGPFKTGDEITVIIRPDTIDMQIEAQAKIMSLNDGNIKGVGVQFLSLSNEVRMEIQKFVNRYINMIKKRNG
;
A
#
# COMPACT_ATOMS: atom_id res chain seq x y z
N MET A 1 -48.29 8.36 -2.50
CA MET A 1 -47.05 9.04 -2.90
C MET A 1 -45.99 8.62 -1.92
N ASN A 2 -44.94 7.97 -2.37
CA ASN A 2 -43.83 7.63 -1.49
C ASN A 2 -43.10 8.92 -1.12
N SER A 3 -42.73 9.04 0.14
CA SER A 3 -42.00 10.18 0.68
C SER A 3 -40.75 9.68 1.35
N TYR A 4 -39.63 10.29 0.97
CA TYR A 4 -38.29 9.85 1.36
C TYR A 4 -37.56 10.95 2.12
N PHE A 5 -36.68 10.57 3.03
CA PHE A 5 -35.68 11.48 3.59
C PHE A 5 -34.30 11.07 3.09
N ILE A 6 -33.54 11.98 2.50
CA ILE A 6 -32.16 11.70 2.07
C ILE A 6 -31.22 12.01 3.25
N TYR A 7 -30.31 11.10 3.57
CA TYR A 7 -29.19 11.36 4.46
C TYR A 7 -28.03 11.93 3.65
N HIS A 8 -27.87 13.25 3.72
CA HIS A 8 -26.87 14.00 2.96
C HIS A 8 -26.21 15.04 3.86
N SER A 9 -24.88 15.19 3.76
CA SER A 9 -24.12 16.14 4.60
C SER A 9 -24.42 16.00 6.10
N GLU A 10 -24.41 14.76 6.61
CA GLU A 10 -24.63 14.39 8.02
C GLU A 10 -26.03 14.73 8.59
N LYS A 11 -27.01 15.00 7.74
CA LYS A 11 -28.39 15.28 8.17
C LYS A 11 -29.42 14.63 7.26
N PHE A 12 -30.58 14.30 7.82
CA PHE A 12 -31.75 13.91 7.05
C PHE A 12 -32.44 15.16 6.49
N GLN A 13 -32.69 15.16 5.19
CA GLN A 13 -33.40 16.20 4.47
C GLN A 13 -34.64 15.61 3.80
N GLY A 14 -35.76 16.32 3.82
CA GLY A 14 -37.02 15.87 3.23
C GLY A 14 -38.25 16.35 4.00
N PRO A 15 -39.43 15.79 3.72
CA PRO A 15 -39.67 14.68 2.80
C PRO A 15 -39.53 15.11 1.32
N PHE A 16 -39.04 14.19 0.48
CA PHE A 16 -38.96 14.33 -0.97
C PHE A 16 -39.79 13.27 -1.68
N SER A 17 -40.39 13.65 -2.80
CA SER A 17 -40.95 12.75 -3.82
C SER A 17 -39.87 12.17 -4.72
N THR A 18 -40.19 11.10 -5.46
CA THR A 18 -39.29 10.49 -6.45
C THR A 18 -38.81 11.51 -7.49
N GLU A 19 -39.69 12.37 -8.02
CA GLU A 19 -39.35 13.45 -8.95
C GLU A 19 -38.36 14.48 -8.36
N GLU A 20 -38.53 14.84 -7.09
CA GLU A 20 -37.62 15.78 -6.42
C GLU A 20 -36.22 15.18 -6.25
N ILE A 21 -36.13 13.90 -5.86
CA ILE A 21 -34.86 13.18 -5.75
C ILE A 21 -34.19 13.08 -7.13
N ALA A 22 -34.95 12.75 -8.17
CA ALA A 22 -34.46 12.73 -9.54
C ALA A 22 -33.98 14.11 -10.03
N SER A 23 -34.58 15.20 -9.53
CA SER A 23 -34.10 16.56 -9.78
C SER A 23 -32.77 16.84 -9.09
N LEU A 24 -32.64 16.45 -7.81
CA LEU A 24 -31.41 16.62 -7.03
C LEU A 24 -30.23 15.83 -7.62
N LEU A 25 -30.48 14.60 -8.09
CA LEU A 25 -29.51 13.77 -8.82
C LEU A 25 -29.05 14.44 -10.12
N ARG A 26 -29.98 14.98 -10.92
CA ARG A 26 -29.64 15.71 -12.17
C ARG A 26 -28.80 16.96 -11.93
N GLN A 27 -28.99 17.59 -10.78
CA GLN A 27 -28.25 18.79 -10.37
C GLN A 27 -26.93 18.46 -9.66
N ASN A 28 -26.59 17.18 -9.48
CA ASN A 28 -25.44 16.70 -8.70
C ASN A 28 -25.41 17.23 -7.25
N VAL A 29 -26.56 17.54 -6.67
CA VAL A 29 -26.68 17.96 -5.25
C VAL A 29 -26.52 16.74 -4.34
N VAL A 30 -27.02 15.60 -4.78
CA VAL A 30 -26.94 14.29 -4.11
C VAL A 30 -26.40 13.27 -5.11
N THR A 31 -25.80 12.18 -4.62
CA THR A 31 -25.27 11.11 -5.46
C THR A 31 -26.03 9.80 -5.26
N VAL A 32 -25.97 8.90 -6.25
CA VAL A 32 -26.54 7.54 -6.14
C VAL A 32 -25.92 6.70 -5.01
N GLN A 33 -24.79 7.14 -4.43
CA GLN A 33 -24.16 6.47 -3.29
C GLN A 33 -24.78 6.84 -1.94
N GLU A 34 -25.61 7.88 -1.88
CA GLU A 34 -26.25 8.34 -0.66
C GLU A 34 -27.43 7.45 -0.27
N TYR A 35 -27.91 7.64 0.96
CA TYR A 35 -28.96 6.83 1.55
C TYR A 35 -30.27 7.60 1.63
N LEU A 36 -31.37 6.90 1.38
CA LEU A 36 -32.72 7.37 1.57
C LEU A 36 -33.41 6.56 2.66
N TYR A 37 -34.25 7.21 3.44
CA TYR A 37 -35.16 6.59 4.38
C TYR A 37 -36.56 6.61 3.80
N ASP A 38 -37.12 5.43 3.55
CA ASP A 38 -38.48 5.25 3.05
C ASP A 38 -39.47 5.24 4.23
N LEU A 39 -40.40 6.20 4.26
CA LEU A 39 -41.39 6.30 5.34
C LEU A 39 -42.44 5.19 5.33
N GLN A 40 -42.77 4.63 4.16
CA GLN A 40 -43.77 3.59 4.01
C GLN A 40 -43.24 2.26 4.55
N PHE A 41 -41.99 1.92 4.23
CA PHE A 41 -41.37 0.65 4.63
C PHE A 41 -40.50 0.76 5.89
N ARG A 42 -40.24 1.99 6.37
CA ARG A 42 -39.42 2.31 7.56
C ARG A 42 -38.00 1.73 7.50
N CYS A 43 -37.41 1.73 6.33
CA CYS A 43 -36.06 1.21 6.10
C CYS A 43 -35.22 2.19 5.28
N ILE A 44 -33.91 1.97 5.36
CA ILE A 44 -32.91 2.76 4.66
C ILE A 44 -32.45 1.97 3.43
N PHE A 45 -32.40 2.63 2.28
CA PHE A 45 -31.86 2.09 1.03
C PHE A 45 -30.76 3.00 0.51
N GLN A 46 -29.82 2.47 -0.26
CA GLN A 46 -28.96 3.32 -1.08
C GLN A 46 -29.76 3.79 -2.30
N ILE A 47 -29.59 5.06 -2.70
CA ILE A 47 -30.34 5.65 -3.83
C ILE A 47 -30.17 4.81 -5.10
N GLY A 48 -28.96 4.34 -5.39
CA GLY A 48 -28.65 3.49 -6.55
C GLY A 48 -29.29 2.10 -6.55
N GLU A 49 -29.83 1.63 -5.43
CA GLU A 49 -30.47 0.31 -5.32
C GLU A 49 -31.96 0.33 -5.70
N ILE A 50 -32.56 1.53 -5.80
CA ILE A 50 -33.97 1.70 -6.15
C ILE A 50 -34.15 1.71 -7.66
N GLU A 51 -35.13 0.94 -8.14
CA GLU A 51 -35.46 0.79 -9.56
C GLU A 51 -35.64 2.16 -10.27
N ASP A 52 -36.39 3.07 -9.64
CA ASP A 52 -36.67 4.42 -10.16
C ASP A 52 -35.40 5.26 -10.41
N PHE A 53 -34.29 4.95 -9.72
CA PHE A 53 -33.05 5.70 -9.80
C PHE A 53 -31.92 4.98 -10.55
N LYS A 54 -32.15 3.77 -11.07
CA LYS A 54 -31.14 3.01 -11.82
C LYS A 54 -30.62 3.74 -13.06
N ASN A 55 -31.44 4.58 -13.68
CA ASN A 55 -31.05 5.39 -14.84
C ASN A 55 -30.04 6.50 -14.49
N PHE A 56 -29.87 6.83 -13.21
CA PHE A 56 -28.84 7.77 -12.72
C PHE A 56 -27.55 7.05 -12.30
N LEU A 57 -27.54 5.71 -12.32
CA LEU A 57 -26.30 4.98 -12.13
C LEU A 57 -25.33 5.38 -13.25
N PRO A 58 -24.03 5.52 -12.94
CA PRO A 58 -23.04 5.65 -13.98
C PRO A 58 -23.20 4.45 -14.95
N PRO A 59 -22.89 4.62 -16.25
CA PRO A 59 -22.87 3.50 -17.17
C PRO A 59 -22.10 2.36 -16.52
N ALA A 60 -22.65 1.15 -16.60
CA ALA A 60 -21.99 -0.03 -16.06
C ALA A 60 -20.53 0.04 -16.50
N PRO A 61 -19.56 -0.01 -15.55
CA PRO A 61 -18.17 0.05 -15.91
C PRO A 61 -17.93 -0.96 -17.03
N PRO A 62 -17.14 -0.62 -18.07
CA PRO A 62 -16.93 -1.50 -19.21
C PRO A 62 -16.65 -2.90 -18.68
N ALA A 63 -17.44 -3.88 -19.15
CA ALA A 63 -17.44 -5.23 -18.60
C ALA A 63 -15.99 -5.71 -18.45
N PHE A 64 -15.55 -5.90 -17.20
CA PHE A 64 -14.21 -6.39 -16.89
C PHE A 64 -14.10 -7.80 -17.44
N ARG A 65 -13.28 -7.98 -18.47
CA ARG A 65 -13.11 -9.27 -19.15
C ARG A 65 -12.03 -10.06 -18.40
N PRO A 66 -12.39 -11.21 -17.80
CA PRO A 66 -11.43 -12.13 -17.21
C PRO A 66 -10.25 -12.37 -18.16
N HIS A 67 -9.03 -12.29 -17.64
CA HIS A 67 -7.77 -12.55 -18.36
C HIS A 67 -7.38 -11.57 -19.48
N GLU A 68 -8.24 -10.62 -19.87
CA GLU A 68 -7.89 -9.56 -20.85
C GLU A 68 -7.61 -8.21 -20.20
N ASP A 69 -8.19 -8.00 -19.01
CA ASP A 69 -8.13 -6.73 -18.30
C ASP A 69 -7.30 -6.81 -17.02
N TYR A 70 -6.58 -5.72 -16.77
CA TYR A 70 -5.64 -5.54 -15.67
C TYR A 70 -6.02 -4.31 -14.86
N LEU A 71 -5.94 -4.42 -13.54
CA LEU A 71 -5.86 -3.26 -12.65
C LEU A 71 -4.41 -2.90 -12.45
N VAL A 72 -4.10 -1.61 -12.44
CA VAL A 72 -2.75 -1.10 -12.20
C VAL A 72 -2.76 -0.31 -10.90
N CYS A 73 -1.83 -0.59 -10.01
CA CYS A 73 -1.61 0.17 -8.79
C CYS A 73 -0.28 0.92 -8.90
N ARG A 74 -0.37 2.25 -8.86
CA ARG A 74 0.77 3.16 -8.90
C ARG A 74 0.56 4.24 -7.86
N ASN A 75 1.57 4.48 -7.02
CA ASN A 75 1.47 5.45 -5.92
C ASN A 75 0.23 5.25 -5.03
N ASN A 76 -0.17 4.00 -4.78
CA ASN A 76 -1.39 3.60 -4.05
C ASN A 76 -2.71 4.07 -4.69
N VAL A 77 -2.69 4.52 -5.94
CA VAL A 77 -3.90 4.77 -6.73
C VAL A 77 -4.11 3.56 -7.62
N ILE A 78 -5.28 2.94 -7.51
CA ILE A 78 -5.71 1.85 -8.37
C ILE A 78 -6.42 2.47 -9.57
N GLU A 79 -5.85 2.26 -10.75
CA GLU A 79 -6.37 2.72 -12.02
C GLU A 79 -6.70 1.51 -12.91
N GLY A 80 -7.79 1.61 -13.66
CA GLY A 80 -8.24 0.55 -14.57
C GLY A 80 -9.76 0.38 -14.56
N PRO A 81 -10.27 -0.69 -15.17
CA PRO A 81 -9.50 -1.74 -15.84
C PRO A 81 -8.85 -1.32 -17.15
N PHE A 82 -7.66 -1.85 -17.44
CA PHE A 82 -6.91 -1.59 -18.67
C PHE A 82 -6.60 -2.89 -19.40
N ARG A 83 -6.74 -2.84 -20.73
CA ARG A 83 -6.22 -3.91 -21.59
C ARG A 83 -4.71 -3.89 -21.67
N LYS A 84 -4.13 -5.04 -22.03
CA LYS A 84 -2.71 -5.21 -22.32
C LYS A 84 -2.15 -4.10 -23.22
N GLU A 85 -2.82 -3.76 -24.33
CA GLU A 85 -2.33 -2.75 -25.28
C GLU A 85 -2.21 -1.37 -24.63
N LYS A 86 -3.13 -1.06 -23.72
CA LYS A 86 -3.12 0.21 -22.98
C LYS A 86 -1.98 0.26 -21.98
N ILE A 87 -1.73 -0.83 -21.26
CA ILE A 87 -0.57 -0.94 -20.35
C ILE A 87 0.74 -0.83 -21.14
N SER A 88 0.87 -1.53 -22.26
CA SER A 88 2.04 -1.43 -23.15
C SER A 88 2.25 0.00 -23.66
N ALA A 89 1.18 0.70 -24.05
CA ALA A 89 1.26 2.11 -24.44
C ALA A 89 1.65 3.03 -23.27
N MET A 90 1.17 2.75 -22.06
CA MET A 90 1.55 3.51 -20.86
C MET A 90 3.01 3.28 -20.47
N LEU A 91 3.55 2.07 -20.65
CA LEU A 91 4.98 1.77 -20.44
C LEU A 91 5.87 2.48 -21.47
N LYS A 92 5.54 2.41 -22.76
CA LYS A 92 6.28 3.10 -23.84
C LYS A 92 6.32 4.61 -23.62
N ASN A 93 5.22 5.19 -23.14
CA ASN A 93 5.10 6.62 -22.87
C ASN A 93 5.58 7.03 -21.47
N LYS A 94 6.20 6.12 -20.70
CA LYS A 94 6.68 6.35 -19.32
C LYS A 94 5.60 6.84 -18.34
N LYS A 95 4.33 6.56 -18.63
CA LYS A 95 3.21 6.80 -17.70
C LYS A 95 3.12 5.70 -16.64
N LEU A 96 3.56 4.50 -16.99
CA LEU A 96 3.83 3.41 -16.07
C LEU A 96 5.32 3.08 -16.08
N LEU A 97 5.81 2.66 -14.92
CA LEU A 97 7.16 2.19 -14.70
C LEU A 97 7.17 0.66 -14.70
N ALA A 98 8.31 0.07 -15.04
CA ALA A 98 8.52 -1.38 -14.98
C ALA A 98 8.23 -1.96 -13.57
N TYR A 99 8.34 -1.12 -12.53
CA TYR A 99 8.17 -1.49 -11.13
C TYR A 99 6.78 -1.19 -10.56
N ASP A 100 5.85 -0.65 -11.36
CA ASP A 100 4.46 -0.48 -10.93
C ASP A 100 3.76 -1.85 -10.81
N TYR A 101 2.67 -1.89 -10.05
CA TYR A 101 1.94 -3.13 -9.77
C TYR A 101 0.75 -3.30 -10.70
N VAL A 102 0.46 -4.54 -11.03
CA VAL A 102 -0.65 -4.96 -11.88
C VAL A 102 -1.26 -6.23 -11.31
N THR A 103 -2.57 -6.36 -11.38
CA THR A 103 -3.26 -7.61 -11.08
C THR A 103 -4.33 -7.88 -12.15
N SER A 104 -4.52 -9.14 -12.48
CA SER A 104 -5.59 -9.59 -13.39
C SER A 104 -6.76 -10.16 -12.58
N TRP A 105 -7.92 -10.24 -13.21
CA TRP A 105 -9.09 -10.84 -12.56
C TRP A 105 -8.82 -12.27 -12.05
N GLY A 106 -9.29 -12.58 -10.85
CA GLY A 106 -9.13 -13.90 -10.20
C GLY A 106 -7.78 -14.11 -9.51
N GLU A 107 -6.81 -13.23 -9.72
CA GLU A 107 -5.55 -13.25 -8.99
C GLU A 107 -5.72 -12.60 -7.62
N THR A 108 -5.23 -13.28 -6.58
CA THR A 108 -5.27 -12.77 -5.20
C THR A 108 -4.08 -11.89 -4.87
N SER A 109 -3.18 -11.66 -5.84
CA SER A 109 -1.93 -10.95 -5.61
C SER A 109 -1.60 -9.95 -6.71
N TRP A 110 -0.97 -8.85 -6.28
CA TRP A 110 -0.39 -7.86 -7.17
C TRP A 110 0.97 -8.35 -7.66
N MET A 111 1.21 -8.22 -8.96
CA MET A 111 2.46 -8.55 -9.63
C MET A 111 3.14 -7.28 -10.11
N ILE A 112 4.47 -7.26 -10.11
CA ILE A 112 5.24 -6.16 -10.69
C ILE A 112 5.23 -6.32 -12.22
N ILE A 113 5.00 -5.22 -12.97
CA ILE A 113 4.91 -5.26 -14.45
C ILE A 113 6.12 -5.97 -15.08
N ASN A 114 7.34 -5.70 -14.60
CA ASN A 114 8.59 -6.31 -15.10
C ASN A 114 8.62 -7.86 -14.98
N ASN A 115 7.87 -8.41 -14.03
CA ASN A 115 7.85 -9.84 -13.76
C ASN A 115 6.83 -10.58 -14.62
N ILE A 116 6.02 -9.87 -15.41
CA ILE A 116 5.04 -10.46 -16.30
C ILE A 116 5.69 -10.61 -17.68
N PRO A 117 5.86 -11.85 -18.19
CA PRO A 117 6.50 -12.11 -19.48
C PRO A 117 5.91 -11.29 -20.63
N GLU A 118 4.59 -11.09 -20.60
CA GLU A 118 3.84 -10.37 -21.62
C GLU A 118 4.17 -8.88 -21.75
N PHE A 119 4.80 -8.28 -20.73
CA PHE A 119 5.18 -6.87 -20.76
C PHE A 119 6.68 -6.64 -21.00
N LYS A 120 7.50 -7.70 -21.00
CA LYS A 120 8.97 -7.59 -21.09
C LYS A 120 9.46 -6.88 -22.34
N ASP A 121 8.82 -7.13 -23.49
CA ASP A 121 9.21 -6.52 -24.78
C ASP A 121 8.96 -5.00 -24.84
N PHE A 122 8.23 -4.45 -23.87
CA PHE A 122 7.92 -3.02 -23.79
C PHE A 122 8.77 -2.27 -22.77
N LEU A 123 9.70 -2.96 -22.09
CA LEU A 123 10.59 -2.38 -21.09
C LEU A 123 11.88 -1.90 -21.75
N ILE A 124 12.30 -0.69 -21.41
CA ILE A 124 13.56 -0.11 -21.93
C ILE A 124 14.71 -0.78 -21.15
N PRO A 125 15.76 -1.32 -21.82
CA PRO A 125 16.89 -1.95 -21.13
C PRO A 125 17.68 -0.95 -20.27
N ALA A 126 18.18 -1.42 -19.12
CA ALA A 126 18.96 -0.62 -18.18
C ALA A 126 20.38 -0.30 -18.71
N PRO A 127 21.01 0.82 -18.31
CA PRO A 127 22.39 1.13 -18.70
C PRO A 127 23.42 0.20 -18.01
N GLU A 128 24.49 -0.17 -18.71
CA GLU A 128 25.49 -1.19 -18.31
C GLU A 128 26.35 -0.83 -17.07
N GLU A 129 26.69 -1.87 -16.28
CA GLU A 129 27.35 -1.84 -14.96
C GLU A 129 28.88 -1.66 -15.00
N LYS A 130 29.47 -1.04 -13.96
CA LYS A 130 30.91 -1.13 -13.63
C LYS A 130 31.14 -1.81 -12.25
N SER A 131 32.08 -2.75 -12.27
CA SER A 131 32.68 -3.71 -11.31
C SER A 131 32.57 -3.60 -9.77
N LEU A 132 32.50 -4.80 -9.14
CA LEU A 132 32.49 -5.23 -7.73
C LEU A 132 33.72 -4.84 -6.86
N ASN A 133 33.51 -4.72 -5.53
CA ASN A 133 34.55 -4.85 -4.48
C ASN A 133 34.08 -5.80 -3.35
N PHE A 134 35.02 -6.61 -2.83
CA PHE A 134 34.86 -7.57 -1.71
C PHE A 134 35.31 -6.97 -0.37
N TYR A 135 34.63 -7.29 0.75
CA TYR A 135 35.12 -6.95 2.10
C TYR A 135 34.83 -8.06 3.12
N ASN A 136 35.81 -8.34 3.98
CA ASN A 136 35.74 -9.26 5.13
C ASN A 136 35.30 -8.50 6.40
N THR A 137 34.52 -9.15 7.27
CA THR A 137 34.25 -8.62 8.63
C THR A 137 34.35 -9.74 9.67
N MET A 138 35.00 -9.45 10.81
CA MET A 138 35.23 -10.37 11.93
C MET A 138 34.24 -10.09 13.07
N GLU A 139 33.59 -11.12 13.60
CA GLU A 139 32.98 -11.12 14.94
C GLU A 139 33.42 -12.39 15.70
N GLU A 140 33.83 -12.21 16.96
CA GLU A 140 34.08 -13.25 17.98
C GLU A 140 34.65 -14.59 17.49
N GLY A 141 35.82 -14.55 16.86
CA GLY A 141 36.65 -15.74 16.64
C GLY A 141 36.08 -16.81 15.71
N LYS A 142 34.99 -16.53 14.98
CA LYS A 142 34.51 -17.39 13.89
C LYS A 142 34.48 -16.63 12.59
N GLU A 143 35.30 -17.09 11.65
CA GLU A 143 35.31 -16.62 10.27
C GLU A 143 34.00 -17.06 9.59
N ILE A 144 33.05 -16.13 9.45
CA ILE A 144 31.81 -16.39 8.70
C ILE A 144 31.97 -15.81 7.30
N ASN A 145 32.41 -16.64 6.35
CA ASN A 145 32.36 -16.33 4.93
C ASN A 145 30.89 -16.35 4.45
N THR A 146 30.14 -15.29 4.72
CA THR A 146 28.81 -15.13 4.14
C THR A 146 28.98 -14.57 2.73
N ILE A 147 28.81 -15.43 1.73
CA ILE A 147 28.64 -15.00 0.33
C ILE A 147 27.31 -14.25 0.25
N VAL A 148 27.36 -12.92 0.41
CA VAL A 148 26.22 -12.05 0.09
C VAL A 148 26.37 -11.65 -1.37
N ARG A 149 25.68 -12.39 -2.24
CA ARG A 149 25.46 -12.06 -3.64
C ARG A 149 24.87 -10.65 -3.76
N GLN A 150 25.66 -9.69 -4.27
CA GLN A 150 25.27 -8.28 -4.41
C GLN A 150 24.06 -8.07 -5.33
N ASP A 151 23.82 -9.01 -6.24
CA ASP A 151 22.66 -9.15 -7.10
C ASP A 151 21.33 -9.20 -6.31
N LEU A 152 21.33 -9.75 -5.09
CA LEU A 152 20.13 -9.81 -4.23
C LEU A 152 19.90 -8.56 -3.36
N ILE A 153 20.88 -7.64 -3.30
CA ILE A 153 20.79 -6.40 -2.51
C ILE A 153 20.10 -5.28 -3.30
N LYS A 154 20.17 -5.31 -4.65
CA LYS A 154 19.60 -4.26 -5.51
C LYS A 154 18.08 -4.16 -5.40
N ASP A 155 17.38 -5.29 -5.26
CA ASP A 155 15.91 -5.32 -5.15
C ASP A 155 15.37 -4.84 -3.80
N ILE A 156 16.25 -4.54 -2.84
CA ILE A 156 15.87 -4.13 -1.48
C ILE A 156 16.27 -2.68 -1.18
N GLN A 157 16.94 -2.01 -2.13
CA GLN A 157 17.26 -0.59 -2.07
C GLN A 157 16.18 0.23 -2.78
N LEU A 158 15.17 0.69 -2.03
CA LEU A 158 14.17 1.67 -2.50
C LEU A 158 14.76 3.08 -2.76
N THR A 159 16.07 3.22 -2.99
CA THR A 159 16.70 4.49 -3.39
C THR A 159 18.08 4.21 -3.99
N PRO A 160 18.35 4.56 -5.27
CA PRO A 160 19.68 4.43 -5.85
C PRO A 160 20.69 5.26 -5.04
N GLY A 161 21.74 4.60 -4.53
CA GLY A 161 22.87 5.26 -3.84
C GLY A 161 22.98 5.06 -2.32
N ILE A 162 22.09 4.30 -1.67
CA ILE A 162 22.20 3.99 -0.23
C ILE A 162 22.31 2.47 -0.02
N ILE A 163 23.54 1.98 0.20
CA ILE A 163 23.79 0.59 0.57
C ILE A 163 23.34 0.37 2.02
N ARG A 164 22.23 -0.37 2.21
CA ARG A 164 21.72 -0.71 3.53
C ARG A 164 22.28 -2.07 3.96
N LYS A 165 22.85 -2.13 5.17
CA LYS A 165 23.30 -3.40 5.80
C LYS A 165 22.15 -4.38 6.02
N ASN A 166 20.93 -3.88 6.27
CA ASN A 166 19.74 -4.68 6.55
C ASN A 166 18.63 -4.44 5.52
N PRO A 167 18.19 -5.48 4.79
CA PRO A 167 17.10 -5.36 3.84
C PRO A 167 15.78 -5.00 4.52
N ARG A 168 15.03 -4.03 3.97
CA ARG A 168 13.66 -3.73 4.39
C ARG A 168 12.70 -4.57 3.59
N THR A 169 11.89 -5.37 4.26
CA THR A 169 10.83 -6.15 3.64
C THR A 169 9.52 -5.38 3.73
N PRO A 170 8.66 -5.45 2.69
CA PRO A 170 7.30 -4.95 2.80
C PRO A 170 6.61 -5.59 4.00
N TYR A 171 5.92 -4.76 4.77
CA TYR A 171 5.18 -5.16 5.95
C TYR A 171 3.89 -4.36 5.99
N SER A 172 2.78 -4.92 6.46
CA SER A 172 1.53 -4.17 6.59
C SER A 172 0.87 -4.59 7.89
N SER A 173 0.82 -3.65 8.83
CA SER A 173 0.29 -3.87 10.17
C SER A 173 0.10 -2.53 10.87
N THR A 174 -0.90 -2.48 11.75
CA THR A 174 -1.16 -1.31 12.58
C THR A 174 0.02 -1.04 13.53
N ALA A 175 0.46 0.21 13.58
CA ALA A 175 1.53 0.66 14.46
C ALA A 175 1.12 1.92 15.24
N ALA A 176 1.69 2.07 16.42
CA ALA A 176 1.61 3.28 17.24
C ALA A 176 3.02 3.82 17.44
N VAL A 177 3.19 5.11 17.19
CA VAL A 177 4.39 5.88 17.55
C VAL A 177 4.07 6.66 18.81
N ILE A 178 4.79 6.44 19.89
CA ILE A 178 4.64 7.16 21.16
C ILE A 178 5.78 8.16 21.29
N HIS A 179 5.43 9.44 21.40
CA HIS A 179 6.37 10.55 21.57
C HIS A 179 5.80 11.56 22.57
N ASN A 180 6.56 11.89 23.61
CA ASN A 180 6.15 12.80 24.69
C ASN A 180 4.76 12.47 25.26
N ASP A 181 4.57 11.20 25.65
CA ASP A 181 3.32 10.64 26.21
C ASP A 181 2.08 10.71 25.30
N LYS A 182 2.26 11.06 24.02
CA LYS A 182 1.20 11.07 23.01
C LYS A 182 1.40 9.92 22.04
N SER A 183 0.30 9.24 21.70
CA SER A 183 0.28 8.14 20.73
C SER A 183 -0.23 8.62 19.37
N TYR A 184 0.50 8.28 18.33
CA TYR A 184 0.18 8.56 16.93
C TYR A 184 0.00 7.23 16.21
N ILE A 185 -1.25 6.91 15.85
CA ILE A 185 -1.58 5.65 15.20
C ILE A 185 -1.32 5.75 13.70
N GLY A 186 -0.83 4.66 13.12
CA GLY A 186 -0.44 4.58 11.73
C GLY A 186 -0.32 3.14 11.23
N GLN A 187 0.30 3.00 10.05
CA GLN A 187 0.56 1.73 9.40
C GLN A 187 2.06 1.54 9.22
N CYS A 188 2.60 0.43 9.72
CA CYS A 188 3.95 0.00 9.40
C CYS A 188 3.95 -0.56 7.98
N THR A 189 4.70 0.06 7.05
CA THR A 189 4.71 -0.33 5.62
C THR A 189 5.97 -1.08 5.20
N THR A 190 7.04 -0.95 5.99
CA THR A 190 8.29 -1.69 5.77
C THR A 190 8.90 -2.07 7.11
N LEU A 191 9.54 -3.24 7.18
CA LEU A 191 10.18 -3.75 8.37
C LEU A 191 11.55 -4.33 8.04
N SER A 192 12.54 -4.08 8.88
CA SER A 192 13.82 -4.77 8.89
C SER A 192 14.23 -5.07 10.33
N ILE A 193 15.30 -5.85 10.50
CA ILE A 193 15.84 -6.13 11.84
C ILE A 193 16.26 -4.88 12.62
N SER A 194 16.57 -3.77 11.92
CA SER A 194 17.09 -2.55 12.53
C SER A 194 16.13 -1.36 12.47
N GLY A 195 14.94 -1.50 11.91
CA GLY A 195 13.99 -0.38 11.85
C GLY A 195 12.78 -0.65 10.98
N CYS A 196 11.91 0.34 10.88
CA CYS A 196 10.72 0.28 10.06
C CYS A 196 10.36 1.66 9.49
N PHE A 197 9.35 1.71 8.64
CA PHE A 197 8.68 2.95 8.26
C PHE A 197 7.22 2.88 8.70
N VAL A 198 6.79 3.90 9.44
CA VAL A 198 5.40 4.03 9.89
C VAL A 198 4.76 5.21 9.19
N GLN A 199 3.77 4.91 8.36
CA GLN A 199 2.88 5.90 7.77
C GLN A 199 1.89 6.36 8.83
N THR A 200 1.97 7.62 9.24
CA THR A 200 1.11 8.20 10.28
C THR A 200 0.91 9.69 9.99
N GLN A 201 -0.07 10.31 10.64
CA GLN A 201 -0.24 11.76 10.56
C GLN A 201 1.04 12.46 11.05
N THR A 202 1.34 13.63 10.51
CA THR A 202 2.50 14.42 10.93
C THR A 202 2.31 14.85 12.40
N GLY A 203 2.92 14.09 13.32
CA GLY A 203 3.10 14.52 14.70
C GLY A 203 4.19 15.60 14.81
N PRO A 204 4.44 16.15 16.01
CA PRO A 204 5.51 17.13 16.26
C PRO A 204 6.89 16.42 16.30
N PHE A 205 7.15 15.60 15.30
CA PHE A 205 8.36 14.77 15.20
C PHE A 205 9.50 15.58 14.60
N LYS A 206 10.72 15.28 15.04
CA LYS A 206 11.96 15.78 14.46
C LYS A 206 12.93 14.61 14.24
N THR A 207 13.74 14.72 13.19
CA THR A 207 14.86 13.79 12.99
C THR A 207 15.77 13.84 14.22
N GLY A 208 16.05 12.67 14.79
CA GLY A 208 16.84 12.53 16.00
C GLY A 208 16.03 12.27 17.27
N ASP A 209 14.71 12.51 17.26
CA ASP A 209 13.86 12.24 18.41
C ASP A 209 13.87 10.75 18.77
N GLU A 210 13.83 10.47 20.08
CA GLU A 210 13.62 9.13 20.62
C GLU A 210 12.13 8.89 20.88
N ILE A 211 11.65 7.75 20.43
CA ILE A 211 10.24 7.36 20.45
C ILE A 211 10.10 5.90 20.83
N THR A 212 8.93 5.52 21.31
CA THR A 212 8.56 4.10 21.41
C THR A 212 7.67 3.74 20.22
N VAL A 213 7.99 2.63 19.55
CA VAL A 213 7.20 2.10 18.43
C VAL A 213 6.59 0.79 18.87
N ILE A 214 5.26 0.71 18.77
CA ILE A 214 4.49 -0.51 19.03
C ILE A 214 3.85 -0.93 17.73
N ILE A 215 4.20 -2.09 17.19
CA ILE A 215 3.58 -2.69 16.01
C ILE A 215 2.76 -3.86 16.49
N ARG A 216 1.47 -3.89 16.11
CA ARG A 216 0.55 -5.00 16.41
C ARG A 216 0.39 -5.85 15.15
N PRO A 217 1.19 -6.91 15.03
CA PRO A 217 1.32 -7.62 13.79
C PRO A 217 0.16 -8.59 13.59
N ASP A 218 -0.40 -8.60 12.38
CA ASP A 218 -1.40 -9.60 11.98
C ASP A 218 -0.75 -10.92 11.54
N THR A 219 0.57 -10.91 11.32
CA THR A 219 1.35 -11.99 10.67
C THR A 219 2.53 -12.51 11.50
N ILE A 220 2.77 -11.92 12.67
CA ILE A 220 3.77 -12.35 13.66
C ILE A 220 2.98 -12.53 14.96
N ASP A 221 3.19 -13.64 15.68
CA ASP A 221 2.40 -13.98 16.88
C ASP A 221 2.77 -13.13 18.11
N MET A 222 3.51 -12.03 17.93
CA MET A 222 4.10 -11.24 19.01
C MET A 222 4.10 -9.75 18.66
N GLN A 223 3.58 -8.93 19.57
CA GLN A 223 3.69 -7.48 19.49
C GLN A 223 5.16 -7.05 19.44
N ILE A 224 5.52 -6.24 18.47
CA ILE A 224 6.87 -5.64 18.40
C ILE A 224 6.81 -4.33 19.19
N GLU A 225 7.58 -4.24 20.26
CA GLU A 225 7.77 -3.01 21.01
C GLU A 225 9.26 -2.66 21.01
N ALA A 226 9.59 -1.44 20.59
CA ALA A 226 10.96 -1.00 20.41
C ALA A 226 11.14 0.45 20.85
N GLN A 227 12.23 0.74 21.56
CA GLN A 227 12.75 2.11 21.59
C GLN A 227 13.41 2.38 20.25
N ALA A 228 13.13 3.53 19.65
CA ALA A 228 13.59 3.87 18.32
C ALA A 228 13.97 5.33 18.19
N LYS A 229 14.83 5.63 17.23
CA LYS A 229 15.22 6.97 16.84
C LYS A 229 14.60 7.32 15.50
N ILE A 230 14.03 8.51 15.36
CA ILE A 230 13.53 9.01 14.08
C ILE A 230 14.74 9.35 13.20
N MET A 231 14.85 8.67 12.06
CA MET A 231 15.94 8.85 11.11
C MET A 231 15.55 9.70 9.91
N SER A 232 14.25 9.73 9.58
CA SER A 232 13.73 10.49 8.45
C SER A 232 12.26 10.82 8.66
N LEU A 233 11.86 12.03 8.28
CA LEU A 233 10.47 12.42 8.14
C LEU A 233 10.12 12.45 6.66
N ASN A 234 8.95 11.95 6.30
CA ASN A 234 8.41 12.10 4.96
C ASN A 234 7.12 12.94 5.06
N ASP A 235 7.17 14.13 4.49
CA ASP A 235 6.02 15.06 4.42
C ASP A 235 5.36 15.07 3.03
N GLY A 236 5.81 14.20 2.13
CA GLY A 236 5.23 14.03 0.79
C GLY A 236 3.88 13.31 0.80
N ASN A 237 3.52 12.70 -0.33
CA ASN A 237 2.23 12.04 -0.53
C ASN A 237 1.97 10.90 0.47
N ILE A 238 3.02 10.27 1.00
CA ILE A 238 2.95 9.26 2.05
C ILE A 238 3.59 9.83 3.31
N LYS A 239 2.77 10.49 4.13
CA LYS A 239 3.24 11.07 5.39
C LYS A 239 3.63 10.00 6.38
N GLY A 240 4.79 10.14 6.99
CA GLY A 240 5.25 9.15 7.95
C GLY A 240 6.68 9.35 8.43
N VAL A 241 7.11 8.41 9.26
CA VAL A 241 8.41 8.45 9.93
C VAL A 241 9.18 7.16 9.65
N GLY A 242 10.43 7.33 9.22
CA GLY A 242 11.40 6.25 9.15
C GLY A 242 12.18 6.20 10.44
N VAL A 243 12.20 5.03 11.08
CA VAL A 243 12.75 4.86 12.43
C VAL A 243 13.83 3.80 12.44
N GLN A 244 14.80 3.94 13.34
CA GLN A 244 15.82 2.95 13.64
C GLN A 244 15.60 2.42 15.06
N PHE A 245 15.52 1.10 15.22
CA PHE A 245 15.40 0.49 16.54
C PHE A 245 16.72 0.65 17.31
N LEU A 246 16.62 1.22 18.52
CA LEU A 246 17.71 1.34 19.49
C LEU A 246 17.76 0.10 20.38
N SER A 247 16.59 -0.38 20.80
CA SER A 247 16.45 -1.63 21.57
C SER A 247 15.31 -2.48 21.02
N LEU A 248 15.54 -3.79 21.01
CA LEU A 248 14.59 -4.85 20.71
C LEU A 248 14.91 -6.02 21.64
N SER A 249 13.89 -6.72 22.12
CA SER A 249 14.13 -8.00 22.80
C SER A 249 14.73 -9.02 21.81
N ASN A 250 15.46 -10.00 22.34
CA ASN A 250 16.07 -11.04 21.51
C ASN A 250 14.99 -11.87 20.79
N GLU A 251 13.88 -12.15 21.48
CA GLU A 251 12.73 -12.88 20.94
C GLU A 251 12.12 -12.12 19.75
N VAL A 252 11.83 -10.83 19.92
CA VAL A 252 11.28 -9.98 18.87
C VAL A 252 12.26 -9.88 17.69
N ARG A 253 13.56 -9.69 17.97
CA ARG A 253 14.59 -9.65 16.93
C ARG A 253 14.63 -10.94 16.11
N MET A 254 14.55 -12.10 16.76
CA MET A 254 14.52 -13.40 16.08
C MET A 254 13.29 -13.56 15.20
N GLU A 255 12.11 -13.13 15.66
CA GLU A 255 10.89 -13.22 14.86
C GLU A 255 10.91 -12.30 13.64
N ILE A 256 11.39 -11.06 13.79
CA ILE A 256 11.62 -10.16 12.65
C ILE A 256 12.61 -10.79 11.67
N GLN A 257 13.71 -11.38 12.16
CA GLN A 257 14.69 -12.04 11.31
C GLN A 257 14.09 -13.24 10.56
N LYS A 258 13.28 -14.07 11.22
CA LYS A 258 12.56 -15.19 10.58
C LYS A 258 11.62 -14.68 9.50
N PHE A 259 10.85 -13.63 9.76
CA PHE A 259 9.99 -13.00 8.77
C PHE A 259 10.77 -12.51 7.55
N VAL A 260 11.83 -11.73 7.77
CA VAL A 260 12.69 -11.20 6.71
C VAL A 260 13.31 -12.33 5.89
N ASN A 261 13.83 -13.37 6.54
CA ASN A 261 14.41 -14.53 5.86
C ASN A 261 13.39 -15.31 5.04
N ARG A 262 12.17 -15.51 5.55
CA ARG A 262 11.08 -16.14 4.79
C ARG A 262 10.77 -15.34 3.52
N TYR A 263 10.68 -14.02 3.64
CA TYR A 263 10.44 -13.14 2.50
C TYR A 263 11.57 -13.19 1.47
N ILE A 264 12.83 -13.13 1.90
CA ILE A 264 14.00 -13.26 1.02
C ILE A 264 14.01 -14.62 0.31
N ASN A 265 13.72 -15.71 1.03
CA ASN A 265 13.68 -17.05 0.44
C ASN A 265 12.52 -17.22 -0.54
N MET A 266 11.38 -16.59 -0.28
CA MET A 266 10.25 -16.54 -1.21
C MET A 266 10.66 -15.84 -2.52
N ILE A 267 11.37 -14.71 -2.43
CA ILE A 267 11.89 -14.01 -3.62
C ILE A 267 12.88 -14.90 -4.37
N LYS A 268 13.82 -15.55 -3.67
CA LYS A 268 14.82 -16.44 -4.29
C LYS A 268 14.17 -17.60 -5.07
N LYS A 269 13.13 -18.23 -4.52
CA LYS A 269 12.39 -19.32 -5.18
C LYS A 269 11.56 -18.87 -6.40
N ARG A 270 11.23 -17.58 -6.50
CA ARG A 270 10.50 -17.02 -7.64
C ARG A 270 11.42 -16.62 -8.80
N ASN A 271 12.72 -16.46 -8.53
CA ASN A 271 13.72 -15.98 -9.48
C ASN A 271 14.70 -17.08 -9.95
N GLY A 272 14.56 -18.32 -9.46
CA GLY A 272 15.34 -19.48 -9.90
C GLY A 272 14.42 -20.53 -10.49
#